data_AF-A0A812L1A7-F1
#
_entry.id   AF-A0A812L1A7-F1
#
_cell.length_a   1.000
_cell.length_b   1.000
_cell.length_c   1.000
_cell.angle_alpha   90.00
_cell.angle_beta   90.00
_cell.angle_gamma   90.00
#
_symmetry.space_group_name_H-M   'P 1'
#
loop_
_entity.id
_entity.type
_entity.pdbx_description
1 polymer ?
#
loop_
_entity_poly.entity_id
_entity_poly.type
_entity_poly.pdbx_seq_one_letter_code
_entity_poly.pdbx_strand_id
1 'polypeptide(L)'
;RSLDLDGDGEVGLEALAPVAAETLAGFKQWAVAHYGTDLGSCALFWASPMLTELRKAPQRQGRWRSDKKMLLSAFVSALRDAGAIKRGEGSGLLGSSLDSYGCGFVCQEDFVWLDGWRPVEWLTVTPNQEEWAIMKALLTRVEGHPLKAWRKRLDKDDSNTVSWVEFRSAFEELGFRGDIAGAW
;
A
#
# COMPACT_ATOMS: atom_id res chain seq x y z
N ARG A 1 3.09 21.76 -7.27
CA ARG A 1 3.93 21.13 -8.31
C ARG A 1 5.07 20.27 -7.76
N SER A 2 5.40 20.29 -6.46
CA SER A 2 6.49 19.44 -5.91
C SER A 2 6.04 18.07 -5.38
N LEU A 3 4.72 17.84 -5.24
CA LEU A 3 4.14 16.61 -4.67
C LEU A 3 3.39 15.76 -5.69
N ASP A 4 2.99 16.39 -6.80
CA ASP A 4 2.36 15.79 -7.97
C ASP A 4 3.51 15.49 -8.94
N LEU A 5 4.08 14.29 -8.80
CA LEU A 5 5.32 13.90 -9.49
C LEU A 5 5.06 13.53 -10.94
N ASP A 6 3.85 13.08 -11.26
CA ASP A 6 3.38 12.68 -12.59
C ASP A 6 2.51 13.74 -13.28
N GLY A 7 2.21 14.85 -12.60
CA GLY A 7 1.60 16.03 -13.20
C GLY A 7 0.13 15.84 -13.57
N ASP A 8 -0.54 14.82 -13.03
CA ASP A 8 -1.93 14.48 -13.35
C ASP A 8 -2.96 15.28 -12.53
N GLY A 9 -2.48 16.07 -11.56
CA GLY A 9 -3.30 16.91 -10.69
C GLY A 9 -3.84 16.17 -9.46
N GLU A 10 -3.54 14.88 -9.30
CA GLU A 10 -3.78 14.09 -8.12
C GLU A 10 -2.45 13.80 -7.40
N VAL A 11 -2.53 13.42 -6.12
CA VAL A 11 -1.35 13.03 -5.36
C VAL A 11 -1.72 11.80 -4.54
N GLY A 12 -1.27 10.63 -5.01
CA GLY A 12 -1.46 9.36 -4.33
C GLY A 12 -0.62 9.23 -3.04
N LEU A 13 -1.02 8.32 -2.16
CA LEU A 13 -0.28 8.04 -0.92
C LEU A 13 1.11 7.46 -1.22
N GLU A 14 1.22 6.70 -2.30
CA GLU A 14 2.45 6.14 -2.86
C GLU A 14 3.45 7.20 -3.31
N ALA A 15 2.98 8.37 -3.76
CA ALA A 15 3.83 9.49 -4.14
C ALA A 15 4.31 10.29 -2.91
N LEU A 16 3.44 10.44 -1.90
CA LEU A 16 3.76 11.20 -0.68
C LEU A 16 4.61 10.43 0.33
N ALA A 17 4.29 9.16 0.52
CA ALA A 17 4.84 8.33 1.58
C ALA A 17 4.94 6.87 1.11
N PRO A 18 5.83 6.56 0.13
CA PRO A 18 5.89 5.26 -0.53
C PRO A 18 6.01 4.08 0.45
N VAL A 19 6.88 4.20 1.45
CA VAL A 19 7.09 3.15 2.46
C VAL A 19 5.85 2.95 3.34
N ALA A 20 5.14 4.03 3.66
CA ALA A 20 3.90 3.96 4.44
C ALA A 20 2.77 3.35 3.60
N ALA A 21 2.66 3.75 2.33
CA ALA A 21 1.71 3.19 1.37
C ALA A 21 1.90 1.68 1.23
N GLU A 22 3.13 1.22 0.99
CA GLU A 22 3.46 -0.21 0.91
C GLU A 22 3.08 -0.95 2.21
N THR A 23 3.45 -0.39 3.36
CA THR A 23 3.14 -0.99 4.67
C THR A 23 1.63 -1.11 4.92
N LEU A 24 0.86 -0.07 4.57
CA LEU A 24 -0.59 -0.06 4.71
C LEU A 24 -1.27 -0.99 3.71
N ALA A 25 -0.75 -1.06 2.47
CA ALA A 25 -1.25 -1.95 1.43
C ALA A 25 -1.07 -3.42 1.85
N GLY A 26 0.12 -3.79 2.33
CA GLY A 26 0.40 -5.12 2.85
C GLY A 26 -0.47 -5.48 4.05
N PHE A 27 -0.65 -4.57 5.01
CA PHE A 27 -1.58 -4.78 6.13
C PHE A 27 -3.02 -4.97 5.65
N LYS A 28 -3.48 -4.15 4.69
CA LYS A 28 -4.83 -4.28 4.12
C LYS A 28 -5.02 -5.64 3.44
N GLN A 29 -4.07 -6.09 2.62
CA GLN A 29 -4.13 -7.42 2.00
C GLN A 29 -4.22 -8.54 3.03
N TRP A 30 -3.40 -8.46 4.08
CA TRP A 30 -3.47 -9.42 5.18
C TRP A 30 -4.85 -9.41 5.84
N ALA A 31 -5.39 -8.23 6.16
CA ALA A 31 -6.69 -8.08 6.81
C ALA A 31 -7.83 -8.63 5.94
N VAL A 32 -7.79 -8.37 4.63
CA VAL A 32 -8.75 -8.91 3.66
C VAL A 32 -8.67 -10.43 3.60
N ALA A 33 -7.47 -11.00 3.53
CA ALA A 33 -7.28 -12.45 3.47
C ALA A 33 -7.78 -13.18 4.74
N HIS A 34 -7.76 -12.52 5.90
CA HIS A 34 -8.12 -13.14 7.18
C HIS A 34 -9.54 -12.82 7.67
N TYR A 35 -10.09 -11.67 7.26
CA TYR A 35 -11.35 -11.15 7.83
C TYR A 35 -12.36 -10.66 6.78
N GLY A 36 -12.06 -10.73 5.48
CA GLY A 36 -12.74 -9.90 4.48
C GLY A 36 -13.64 -10.55 3.45
N THR A 37 -14.31 -9.63 2.74
CA THR A 37 -15.07 -9.80 1.49
C THR A 37 -14.43 -8.91 0.42
N ASP A 38 -14.94 -8.92 -0.81
CA ASP A 38 -14.36 -8.22 -1.98
C ASP A 38 -14.18 -6.68 -1.84
N LEU A 39 -14.71 -6.06 -0.77
CA LEU A 39 -14.73 -4.60 -0.56
C LEU A 39 -13.82 -4.08 0.57
N GLY A 40 -12.99 -4.93 1.21
CA GLY A 40 -12.11 -4.54 2.33
C GLY A 40 -12.60 -5.01 3.71
N SER A 41 -11.72 -5.12 4.71
CA SER A 41 -12.08 -5.62 6.06
C SER A 41 -11.11 -5.29 7.19
N CYS A 42 -10.31 -4.24 7.07
CA CYS A 42 -9.53 -3.67 8.17
C CYS A 42 -10.44 -3.32 9.36
N ALA A 43 -11.64 -2.79 9.09
CA ALA A 43 -12.62 -2.50 10.13
C ALA A 43 -13.21 -3.77 10.76
N LEU A 44 -13.34 -4.88 10.03
CA LEU A 44 -13.77 -6.16 10.61
C LEU A 44 -12.69 -6.76 11.50
N PHE A 45 -11.41 -6.64 11.12
CA PHE A 45 -10.31 -6.98 12.01
C PHE A 45 -10.39 -6.17 13.31
N TRP A 46 -10.62 -4.85 13.23
CA TRP A 46 -10.84 -3.99 14.39
C TRP A 46 -12.04 -4.46 15.25
N ALA A 47 -13.13 -4.89 14.61
CA ALA A 47 -14.32 -5.41 15.29
C ALA A 47 -14.17 -6.85 15.80
N SER A 48 -13.04 -7.52 15.54
CA SER A 48 -12.84 -8.91 15.97
C SER A 48 -13.00 -9.09 17.47
N PRO A 49 -13.46 -10.27 17.95
CA PRO A 49 -13.55 -10.56 19.37
C PRO A 49 -12.22 -10.36 20.10
N MET A 50 -11.10 -10.76 19.47
CA MET A 50 -9.75 -10.58 20.00
C MET A 50 -9.44 -9.11 20.29
N LEU A 51 -9.58 -8.22 19.32
CA LEU A 51 -9.28 -6.80 19.52
C LEU A 51 -10.30 -6.11 20.43
N THR A 52 -11.55 -6.55 20.41
CA THR A 52 -12.59 -6.02 21.31
C THR A 52 -12.26 -6.29 22.77
N GLU A 53 -11.81 -7.49 23.11
CA GLU A 53 -11.42 -7.83 24.48
C GLU A 53 -10.11 -7.15 24.89
N LEU A 54 -9.14 -7.03 23.98
CA LEU A 54 -7.90 -6.28 24.23
C LEU A 54 -8.14 -4.78 24.47
N ARG A 55 -9.12 -4.17 23.79
CA ARG A 55 -9.52 -2.78 24.05
C ARG A 55 -10.08 -2.61 25.46
N LYS A 56 -11.03 -3.47 25.83
CA LYS A 56 -11.70 -3.42 27.15
C LYS A 56 -10.75 -3.71 28.31
N ALA A 57 -9.69 -4.47 28.07
CA ALA A 57 -8.68 -4.80 29.06
C ALA A 57 -7.90 -3.53 29.52
N PRO A 58 -7.49 -3.44 30.79
CA PRO A 58 -6.67 -2.33 31.25
C PRO A 58 -5.29 -2.33 30.58
N GLN A 59 -4.90 -1.20 30.00
CA GLN A 59 -3.64 -1.00 29.30
C GLN A 59 -2.73 -0.07 30.11
N ARG A 60 -1.41 -0.05 29.79
CA ARG A 60 -0.40 0.75 30.50
C ARG A 60 -0.47 0.57 32.02
N GLN A 61 -0.39 -0.69 32.46
CA GLN A 61 -0.48 -1.08 33.88
C GLN A 61 -1.76 -0.56 34.57
N GLY A 62 -2.88 -0.54 33.85
CA GLY A 62 -4.19 -0.13 34.37
C GLY A 62 -4.46 1.37 34.34
N ARG A 63 -3.55 2.20 33.82
CA ARG A 63 -3.74 3.66 33.71
C ARG A 63 -4.59 4.07 32.51
N TRP A 64 -4.84 3.18 31.57
CA TRP A 64 -5.64 3.46 30.37
C TRP A 64 -6.67 2.36 30.13
N ARG A 65 -7.89 2.74 29.76
CA ARG A 65 -8.95 1.82 29.38
C ARG A 65 -9.93 2.52 28.45
N SER A 66 -10.28 1.87 27.34
CA SER A 66 -11.32 2.36 26.42
C SER A 66 -11.86 1.19 25.60
N ASP A 67 -13.15 1.17 25.35
CA ASP A 67 -13.80 0.23 24.43
C ASP A 67 -13.73 0.68 22.96
N LYS A 68 -13.46 1.98 22.73
CA LYS A 68 -13.40 2.62 21.40
C LYS A 68 -12.00 2.89 20.88
N LYS A 69 -11.01 2.97 21.77
CA LYS A 69 -9.62 3.33 21.42
C LYS A 69 -8.64 2.32 22.01
N MET A 70 -7.53 2.11 21.32
CA MET A 70 -6.46 1.24 21.79
C MET A 70 -5.12 1.95 21.72
N LEU A 71 -4.27 1.80 22.74
CA LEU A 71 -2.90 2.30 22.67
C LEU A 71 -2.19 1.65 21.49
N LEU A 72 -1.42 2.46 20.76
CA LEU A 72 -0.75 2.00 19.56
C LEU A 72 0.22 0.84 19.85
N SER A 73 0.89 0.87 21.01
CA SER A 73 1.78 -0.21 21.45
C SER A 73 1.03 -1.53 21.69
N ALA A 74 -0.20 -1.47 22.24
CA ALA A 74 -1.04 -2.65 22.43
C ALA A 74 -1.55 -3.18 21.09
N PHE A 75 -1.95 -2.29 20.18
CA PHE A 75 -2.36 -2.66 18.82
C PHE A 75 -1.24 -3.34 18.03
N VAL A 76 -0.04 -2.76 18.03
CA VAL A 76 1.13 -3.34 17.36
C VAL A 76 1.50 -4.70 17.96
N SER A 77 1.35 -4.89 19.27
CA SER A 77 1.51 -6.22 19.88
C SER A 77 0.49 -7.20 19.33
N ALA A 78 -0.79 -6.82 19.30
CA ALA A 78 -1.86 -7.68 18.80
C ALA A 78 -1.67 -8.07 17.32
N LEU A 79 -1.18 -7.15 16.49
CA LEU A 79 -0.85 -7.44 15.09
C LEU A 79 0.29 -8.46 14.96
N ARG A 80 1.30 -8.41 15.84
CA ARG A 80 2.39 -9.42 15.87
C ARG A 80 1.84 -10.78 16.30
N ASP A 81 1.00 -10.78 17.34
CA ASP A 81 0.41 -12.01 17.87
C ASP A 81 -0.54 -12.66 16.85
N ALA A 82 -1.22 -11.85 16.04
CA ALA A 82 -2.06 -12.30 14.93
C ALA A 82 -1.26 -12.71 13.66
N GLY A 83 0.06 -12.55 13.65
CA GLY A 83 0.92 -12.85 12.51
C GLY A 83 0.82 -11.86 11.34
N ALA A 84 0.20 -10.70 11.55
CA ALA A 84 0.04 -9.65 10.52
C ALA A 84 1.36 -8.94 10.17
N ILE A 85 2.28 -8.90 11.13
CA ILE A 85 3.58 -8.21 11.02
C ILE A 85 4.67 -9.02 11.71
N LYS A 86 5.85 -9.10 11.11
CA LYS A 86 7.02 -9.75 11.72
C LYS A 86 7.73 -8.83 12.71
N ARG A 87 8.50 -9.42 13.63
CA ARG A 87 9.26 -8.67 14.63
C ARG A 87 10.38 -7.88 13.93
N GLY A 88 10.30 -6.55 13.97
CA GLY A 88 11.31 -5.65 13.37
C GLY A 88 10.95 -5.08 12.00
N GLU A 89 9.95 -5.64 11.32
CA GLU A 89 9.47 -5.13 10.03
C GLU A 89 8.26 -4.21 10.23
N GLY A 90 8.33 -2.97 9.72
CA GLY A 90 7.18 -2.08 9.46
C GLY A 90 6.30 -1.68 10.64
N SER A 91 6.48 -2.26 11.82
CA SER A 91 5.50 -2.20 12.92
C SER A 91 5.33 -0.83 13.55
N GLY A 92 6.44 -0.07 13.64
CA GLY A 92 6.38 1.34 14.06
C GLY A 92 5.74 2.22 13.00
N LEU A 93 6.05 1.95 11.72
CA LEU A 93 5.54 2.71 10.58
C LEU A 93 4.04 2.51 10.42
N LEU A 94 3.56 1.26 10.38
CA LEU A 94 2.13 0.93 10.32
C LEU A 94 1.36 1.61 11.44
N GLY A 95 1.91 1.57 12.66
CA GLY A 95 1.29 2.23 13.80
C GLY A 95 1.20 3.74 13.62
N SER A 96 2.30 4.40 13.26
CA SER A 96 2.28 5.84 12.99
C SER A 96 1.41 6.25 11.80
N SER A 97 1.28 5.36 10.81
CA SER A 97 0.45 5.59 9.62
C SER A 97 -1.05 5.42 9.89
N LEU A 98 -1.41 4.68 10.93
CA LEU A 98 -2.79 4.53 11.41
C LEU A 98 -3.15 5.53 12.52
N ASP A 99 -2.18 6.12 13.21
CA ASP A 99 -2.41 7.15 14.24
C ASP A 99 -2.58 8.53 13.58
N SER A 100 -3.71 8.72 12.88
CA SER A 100 -4.01 9.91 12.09
C SER A 100 -3.93 11.22 12.89
N TYR A 101 -4.11 11.14 14.21
CA TYR A 101 -4.08 12.27 15.14
C TYR A 101 -2.75 12.42 15.90
N GLY A 102 -1.78 11.53 15.71
CA GLY A 102 -0.46 11.57 16.36
C GLY A 102 -0.51 11.50 17.88
N CYS A 103 -1.52 10.81 18.42
CA CYS A 103 -1.90 10.83 19.83
C CYS A 103 -1.57 9.52 20.57
N GLY A 104 -0.94 8.57 19.88
CA GLY A 104 -0.47 7.30 20.40
C GLY A 104 -1.57 6.25 20.56
N PHE A 105 -2.72 6.41 19.89
CA PHE A 105 -3.81 5.45 19.87
C PHE A 105 -4.45 5.33 18.49
N VAL A 106 -5.09 4.19 18.25
CA VAL A 106 -5.91 3.93 17.06
C VAL A 106 -7.38 3.76 17.45
N CYS A 107 -8.28 4.10 16.55
CA CYS A 107 -9.73 3.95 16.66
C CYS A 107 -10.34 3.37 15.38
N GLN A 108 -11.67 3.19 15.38
CA GLN A 108 -12.36 2.53 14.26
C GLN A 108 -12.19 3.29 12.94
N GLU A 109 -12.21 4.62 13.01
CA GLU A 109 -12.09 5.53 11.87
C GLU A 109 -10.76 5.32 11.12
N ASP A 110 -9.67 5.00 11.84
CA ASP A 110 -8.35 4.71 11.28
C ASP A 110 -8.34 3.44 10.40
N PHE A 111 -9.36 2.58 10.51
CA PHE A 111 -9.52 1.38 9.68
C PHE A 111 -10.58 1.56 8.59
N VAL A 112 -11.62 2.37 8.85
CA VAL A 112 -12.69 2.64 7.87
C VAL A 112 -12.15 3.37 6.66
N TRP A 113 -11.29 4.38 6.85
CA TRP A 113 -10.68 5.06 5.70
C TRP A 113 -9.80 4.08 4.90
N LEU A 114 -9.08 3.19 5.60
CA LEU A 114 -8.18 2.23 4.97
C LEU A 114 -8.96 1.20 4.14
N ASP A 115 -10.16 0.81 4.57
CA ASP A 115 -11.07 0.00 3.77
C ASP A 115 -11.48 0.70 2.48
N GLY A 116 -11.71 2.02 2.53
CA GLY A 116 -12.00 2.84 1.35
C GLY A 116 -10.81 3.09 0.42
N TRP A 117 -9.59 3.11 0.94
CA TRP A 117 -8.38 3.39 0.16
C TRP A 117 -8.03 2.23 -0.78
N ARG A 118 -7.93 2.49 -2.08
CA ARG A 118 -7.52 1.49 -3.08
C ARG A 118 -6.05 1.71 -3.41
N PRO A 119 -5.12 0.84 -2.93
CA PRO A 119 -3.72 0.96 -3.32
C PRO A 119 -3.58 0.72 -4.82
N VAL A 120 -2.61 1.40 -5.43
CA VAL A 120 -2.21 1.14 -6.81
C VAL A 120 -1.74 -0.31 -6.96
N GLU A 121 -2.02 -0.91 -8.12
CA GLU A 121 -1.88 -2.35 -8.36
C GLU A 121 -0.47 -2.86 -8.00
N TRP A 122 0.57 -2.13 -8.41
CA TRP A 122 1.97 -2.49 -8.18
C TRP A 122 2.39 -2.53 -6.70
N LEU A 123 1.67 -1.85 -5.78
CA LEU A 123 1.98 -1.91 -4.34
C LEU A 123 1.62 -3.27 -3.71
N THR A 124 0.76 -4.04 -4.37
CA THR A 124 0.10 -5.21 -3.79
C THR A 124 0.50 -6.52 -4.46
N VAL A 125 1.21 -6.43 -5.58
CA VAL A 125 1.67 -7.60 -6.35
C VAL A 125 3.11 -7.96 -5.95
N THR A 126 3.48 -9.20 -6.20
CA THR A 126 4.87 -9.63 -6.02
C THR A 126 5.69 -9.17 -7.22
N PRO A 127 6.85 -8.50 -7.01
CA PRO A 127 7.71 -8.09 -8.11
C PRO A 127 8.13 -9.29 -8.98
N ASN A 128 8.04 -9.10 -10.29
CA ASN A 128 8.27 -10.12 -11.31
C ASN A 128 9.35 -9.64 -12.31
N GLN A 129 10.60 -10.03 -12.02
CA GLN A 129 11.75 -9.66 -12.85
C GLN A 129 11.72 -10.31 -14.24
N GLU A 130 11.07 -11.46 -14.39
CA GLU A 130 10.96 -12.15 -15.67
C GLU A 130 10.03 -11.39 -16.61
N GLU A 131 8.89 -10.91 -16.10
CA GLU A 131 7.97 -10.08 -16.88
C GLU A 131 8.61 -8.75 -17.28
N TRP A 132 9.37 -8.12 -16.37
CA TRP A 132 10.17 -6.95 -16.73
C TRP A 132 11.15 -7.23 -17.88
N ALA A 133 11.84 -8.38 -17.85
CA ALA A 133 12.77 -8.74 -18.91
C ALA A 133 12.06 -8.90 -20.27
N ILE A 134 10.88 -9.52 -20.28
CA ILE A 134 10.03 -9.67 -21.48
C ILE A 134 9.58 -8.30 -22.00
N MET A 135 9.10 -7.43 -21.12
CA MET A 135 8.63 -6.08 -21.42
C MET A 135 9.75 -5.19 -21.99
N LYS A 136 10.95 -5.25 -21.39
CA LYS A 136 12.13 -4.55 -21.88
C LYS A 136 12.56 -5.04 -23.27
N ALA A 137 12.49 -6.35 -23.52
CA ALA A 137 12.77 -6.93 -24.83
C ALA A 137 11.73 -6.48 -25.88
N LEU A 138 10.45 -6.44 -25.51
CA LEU A 138 9.36 -5.95 -26.35
C LEU A 138 9.57 -4.48 -26.76
N LEU A 139 9.86 -3.59 -25.81
CA LEU A 139 10.16 -2.19 -26.06
C LEU A 139 11.33 -2.01 -27.04
N THR A 140 12.41 -2.74 -26.79
CA THR A 140 13.62 -2.66 -27.62
C THR A 140 13.35 -3.19 -29.03
N ARG A 141 12.58 -4.27 -29.17
CA ARG A 141 12.19 -4.84 -30.46
C ARG A 141 11.33 -3.88 -31.29
N VAL A 142 10.36 -3.21 -30.66
CA VAL A 142 9.42 -2.31 -31.35
C VAL A 142 10.10 -1.02 -31.80
N GLU A 143 10.92 -0.43 -30.95
CA GLU A 143 11.50 0.90 -31.21
C GLU A 143 12.91 0.83 -31.83
N GLY A 144 13.57 -0.32 -31.72
CA GLY A 144 14.92 -0.60 -32.24
C GLY A 144 16.06 -0.15 -31.31
N HIS A 145 15.77 0.66 -30.29
CA HIS A 145 16.76 1.16 -29.34
C HIS A 145 16.14 1.51 -27.97
N PRO A 146 16.76 1.16 -26.83
CA PRO A 146 16.18 1.42 -25.50
C PRO A 146 15.87 2.89 -25.21
N LEU A 147 16.79 3.82 -25.53
CA LEU A 147 16.56 5.25 -25.31
C LEU A 147 15.41 5.80 -26.15
N LYS A 148 15.20 5.25 -27.35
CA LYS A 148 14.09 5.63 -28.21
C LYS A 148 12.78 5.08 -27.65
N ALA A 149 12.80 3.87 -27.09
CA ALA A 149 11.65 3.31 -26.39
C ALA A 149 11.26 4.14 -25.17
N TRP A 150 12.23 4.53 -24.35
CA TRP A 150 12.02 5.44 -23.23
C TRP A 150 11.32 6.72 -23.69
N ARG A 151 11.94 7.48 -24.61
CA ARG A 151 11.44 8.79 -25.06
C ARG A 151 10.16 8.77 -25.90
N LYS A 152 9.83 7.66 -26.56
CA LYS A 152 8.64 7.59 -27.43
C LYS A 152 7.45 6.89 -26.80
N ARG A 153 7.69 6.01 -25.83
CA ARG A 153 6.65 5.15 -25.26
C ARG A 153 6.42 5.42 -23.78
N LEU A 154 7.49 5.56 -23.00
CA LEU A 154 7.40 5.64 -21.54
C LEU A 154 7.33 7.07 -21.02
N ASP A 155 8.20 7.96 -21.52
CA ASP A 155 8.33 9.36 -21.10
C ASP A 155 7.85 10.23 -22.27
N LYS A 156 6.52 10.24 -22.48
CA LYS A 156 5.88 10.92 -23.63
C LYS A 156 5.78 12.42 -23.40
N ASP A 157 5.79 12.84 -22.14
CA ASP A 157 5.62 14.23 -21.72
C ASP A 157 6.95 14.98 -21.52
N ASP A 158 8.09 14.32 -21.70
CA ASP A 158 9.44 14.88 -21.50
C ASP A 158 9.68 15.32 -20.04
N SER A 159 9.01 14.67 -19.07
CA SER A 159 9.24 14.85 -17.64
C SER A 159 10.60 14.28 -17.19
N ASN A 160 11.22 13.42 -18.01
CA ASN A 160 12.44 12.68 -17.67
C ASN A 160 12.23 11.73 -16.47
N THR A 161 10.97 11.39 -16.21
CA THR A 161 10.49 10.37 -15.28
C THR A 161 9.45 9.51 -16.00
N VAL A 162 9.00 8.43 -15.38
CA VAL A 162 7.90 7.63 -15.90
C VAL A 162 6.94 7.43 -14.75
N SER A 163 5.67 7.77 -14.96
CA SER A 163 4.59 7.48 -14.02
C SER A 163 4.06 6.06 -14.21
N TRP A 164 3.36 5.54 -13.20
CA TRP A 164 2.67 4.26 -13.34
C TRP A 164 1.65 4.27 -14.50
N VAL A 165 0.94 5.39 -14.68
CA VAL A 165 -0.06 5.55 -15.74
C VAL A 165 0.59 5.48 -17.12
N GLU A 166 1.70 6.16 -17.32
CA GLU A 166 2.46 6.12 -18.58
C GLU A 166 3.00 4.72 -18.87
N PHE A 167 3.60 4.09 -17.86
CA PHE A 167 4.13 2.73 -17.98
C PHE A 167 3.04 1.75 -18.37
N ARG A 168 1.94 1.72 -17.63
CA ARG A 168 0.79 0.85 -17.90
C ARG A 168 0.24 1.10 -19.30
N SER A 169 -0.02 2.35 -19.65
CA SER A 169 -0.58 2.74 -20.95
C SER A 169 0.34 2.31 -22.10
N ALA A 170 1.66 2.45 -21.95
CA ALA A 170 2.63 2.04 -22.96
C ALA A 170 2.54 0.55 -23.29
N PHE A 171 2.37 -0.31 -22.29
CA PHE A 171 2.29 -1.76 -22.49
C PHE A 171 0.91 -2.25 -22.92
N GLU A 172 -0.16 -1.57 -22.49
CA GLU A 172 -1.52 -1.80 -23.00
C GLU A 172 -1.60 -1.45 -24.50
N GLU A 173 -1.02 -0.32 -24.94
CA GLU A 173 -0.92 0.08 -26.35
C GLU A 173 -0.11 -0.90 -27.20
N LEU A 174 0.90 -1.55 -26.61
CA LEU A 174 1.70 -2.59 -27.27
C LEU A 174 0.98 -3.96 -27.31
N GLY A 175 -0.21 -4.07 -26.71
CA GLY A 175 -0.98 -5.29 -26.67
C GLY A 175 -0.38 -6.35 -25.75
N PHE A 176 0.46 -5.95 -24.78
CA PHE A 176 0.99 -6.87 -23.78
C PHE A 176 -0.15 -7.41 -22.90
N ARG A 177 -0.01 -8.66 -22.45
CA ARG A 177 -1.06 -9.40 -21.70
C ARG A 177 -0.51 -10.08 -20.45
N GLY A 178 0.77 -9.88 -20.13
CA GLY A 178 1.40 -10.39 -18.92
C GLY A 178 1.15 -9.48 -17.70
N ASP A 179 1.87 -9.74 -16.62
CA ASP A 179 1.76 -9.01 -15.36
C ASP A 179 2.51 -7.66 -15.42
N ILE A 180 1.81 -6.61 -15.87
CA ILE A 180 2.35 -5.24 -15.95
C ILE A 180 2.69 -4.71 -14.56
N ALA A 181 1.85 -4.98 -13.56
CA ALA A 181 2.02 -4.45 -12.21
C ALA A 181 3.22 -5.09 -11.51
N GLY A 182 3.44 -6.40 -11.68
CA GLY A 182 4.60 -7.08 -11.15
C GLY A 182 5.91 -6.63 -11.82
N ALA A 183 5.86 -6.12 -13.05
CA ALA A 183 7.04 -5.68 -13.79
C ALA A 183 7.46 -4.22 -13.52
N TRP A 184 6.69 -3.48 -12.73
CA TRP A 184 6.99 -2.12 -12.26
C TRP A 184 7.97 -2.15 -11.08
#